data_AF-A0A2N2MN28-F1
#
_entry.id   AF-A0A2N2MN28-F1
#
_cell.length_a   1.000
_cell.length_b   1.000
_cell.length_c   1.000
_cell.angle_alpha   90.00
_cell.angle_beta   90.00
_cell.angle_gamma   90.00
#
_symmetry.space_group_name_H-M   'P 1'
#
loop_
_entity.id
_entity.type
_entity.pdbx_description
1 polymer ?
#
loop_
_entity_poly.entity_id
_entity_poly.type
_entity_poly.pdbx_seq_one_letter_code
_entity_poly.pdbx_strand_id
1 'polypeptide(L)'
;MMKPTYMKALFVLSLVLIVAVFGVLVAAPTQNVVAADTYQEGVETCNTCHTQAYTPWSASKHNSGNVSCLVCHKLAQGEGAHPDLKYTVETEEVTCAVCHTDVVGADIAGQVALSQHGQIGLKCISCHEPHSQGPKLATGSTIVCDNCHRKQMETTLKSTHVAAGLSCVNCHMGPENSHTLKVAGETCAGCHDDIHKANRILNAGMEIRLMATPAAVFEKAGESTEPVAEPKQGGIQLPSWTLIVVGLFIGGIGTWALIGRDPGPPVK
;
A
#
# COMPACT_ATOMS: atom_id res chain seq x y z
N MET A 1 10.39 3.22 -62.21
CA MET A 1 10.58 1.78 -61.92
C MET A 1 12.06 1.53 -61.62
N MET A 2 12.40 1.23 -60.36
CA MET A 2 13.78 0.90 -59.98
C MET A 2 14.17 -0.48 -60.51
N LYS A 3 15.41 -0.63 -61.01
CA LYS A 3 15.91 -1.94 -61.47
C LYS A 3 15.96 -2.93 -60.29
N PRO A 4 15.61 -4.21 -60.49
CA PRO A 4 15.49 -5.22 -59.42
C PRO A 4 16.78 -5.42 -58.61
N THR A 5 17.94 -5.13 -59.19
CA THR A 5 19.23 -5.12 -58.50
C THR A 5 19.34 -4.05 -57.41
N TYR A 6 18.78 -2.86 -57.61
CA TYR A 6 18.76 -1.81 -56.58
C TYR A 6 17.78 -2.12 -55.45
N MET A 7 16.70 -2.84 -55.75
CA MET A 7 15.73 -3.28 -54.74
C MET A 7 16.33 -4.34 -53.82
N LYS A 8 17.12 -5.28 -54.36
CA LYS A 8 17.89 -6.25 -53.57
C LYS A 8 18.97 -5.57 -52.72
N ALA A 9 19.68 -4.58 -53.28
CA ALA A 9 20.71 -3.83 -52.55
C ALA A 9 20.15 -2.99 -51.38
N LEU A 10 19.02 -2.30 -51.58
CA LEU A 10 18.35 -1.54 -50.53
C LEU A 10 17.79 -2.43 -49.42
N PHE A 11 17.30 -3.63 -49.77
CA PHE A 11 16.80 -4.59 -48.79
C PHE A 11 17.92 -5.16 -47.91
N VAL A 12 19.07 -5.50 -48.51
CA VAL A 12 20.27 -5.93 -47.77
C VAL A 12 20.78 -4.80 -46.87
N LEU A 13 20.84 -3.56 -47.37
CA LEU A 13 21.26 -2.41 -46.58
C LEU A 13 20.34 -2.17 -45.38
N SER A 14 19.02 -2.29 -45.57
CA SER A 14 18.04 -2.16 -44.49
C SER A 14 18.17 -3.27 -43.45
N LEU A 15 18.49 -4.49 -43.87
CA LEU A 15 18.64 -5.63 -42.97
C LEU A 15 19.93 -5.51 -42.14
N VAL A 16 21.02 -5.02 -42.75
CA VAL A 16 22.27 -4.67 -42.04
C VAL A 16 22.02 -3.54 -41.04
N LEU A 17 21.22 -2.53 -41.41
CA LEU A 17 20.85 -1.43 -40.52
C LEU A 17 20.02 -1.93 -39.32
N ILE A 18 19.06 -2.82 -39.54
CA ILE A 18 18.25 -3.41 -38.47
C ILE A 18 19.12 -4.26 -37.53
N VAL A 19 20.03 -5.07 -38.07
CA VAL A 19 20.96 -5.87 -37.25
C VAL A 19 21.94 -4.98 -36.49
N ALA A 20 22.43 -3.89 -37.08
CA ALA A 20 23.28 -2.93 -36.40
C ALA A 20 22.53 -2.19 -35.29
N VAL A 21 21.29 -1.75 -35.54
CA VAL A 21 20.43 -1.12 -34.52
C VAL A 21 20.10 -2.10 -33.40
N PHE A 22 19.81 -3.36 -33.71
CA PHE A 22 19.56 -4.40 -32.71
C PHE A 22 20.84 -4.72 -31.91
N GLY A 23 21.99 -4.78 -32.57
CA GLY A 23 23.30 -4.92 -31.90
C GLY A 23 23.59 -3.75 -30.97
N VAL A 24 23.26 -2.52 -31.37
CA VAL A 24 23.35 -1.33 -30.50
C VAL A 24 22.35 -1.39 -29.36
N LEU A 25 21.12 -1.88 -29.57
CA LEU A 25 20.13 -2.01 -28.50
C LEU A 25 20.48 -3.11 -27.48
N VAL A 26 21.14 -4.18 -27.91
CA VAL A 26 21.62 -5.26 -27.03
C VAL A 26 22.91 -4.86 -26.31
N ALA A 27 23.79 -4.10 -26.97
CA ALA A 27 25.03 -3.60 -26.37
C ALA A 27 24.84 -2.26 -25.63
N ALA A 28 23.70 -1.59 -25.81
CA ALA A 28 23.34 -0.42 -25.04
C ALA A 28 23.29 -0.85 -23.57
N PRO A 29 23.99 -0.15 -22.67
CA PRO A 29 23.89 -0.44 -21.25
C PRO A 29 22.42 -0.38 -20.90
N THR A 30 21.87 -1.52 -20.45
CA THR A 30 20.55 -1.53 -19.83
C THR A 30 20.57 -0.42 -18.80
N GLN A 31 19.59 0.48 -18.87
CA GLN A 31 19.41 1.50 -17.83
C GLN A 31 19.62 0.79 -16.50
N ASN A 32 20.49 1.34 -15.64
CA ASN A 32 20.74 0.77 -14.32
C ASN A 32 19.40 0.72 -13.60
N VAL A 33 18.70 -0.40 -13.71
CA VAL A 33 17.65 -0.76 -12.78
C VAL A 33 18.46 -1.11 -11.55
N VAL A 34 18.73 -0.08 -10.73
CA VAL A 34 19.22 -0.29 -9.37
C VAL A 34 18.27 -1.34 -8.83
N ALA A 35 18.78 -2.54 -8.56
CA ALA A 35 18.03 -3.55 -7.87
C ALA A 35 17.45 -2.83 -6.66
N ALA A 36 16.11 -2.76 -6.57
CA ALA A 36 15.46 -2.12 -5.43
C ALA A 36 16.15 -2.67 -4.19
N ASP A 37 16.75 -1.78 -3.40
CA ASP A 37 17.51 -2.16 -2.19
C ASP A 37 16.73 -3.26 -1.50
N THR A 38 17.41 -4.37 -1.19
CA THR A 38 16.71 -5.53 -0.65
C THR A 38 15.94 -5.09 0.60
N TYR A 39 14.72 -5.59 0.78
CA TYR A 39 13.82 -5.18 1.87
C TYR A 39 14.55 -5.04 3.23
N GLN A 40 15.44 -5.99 3.52
CA GLN A 40 16.24 -6.03 4.75
C GLN A 40 17.33 -4.95 4.80
N GLU A 41 18.04 -4.69 3.70
CA GLU A 41 19.14 -3.73 3.63
C GLU A 41 18.65 -2.28 3.87
N GLY A 42 17.46 -1.94 3.35
CA GLY A 42 16.82 -0.66 3.62
C GLY A 42 16.42 -0.49 5.09
N VAL A 43 15.89 -1.55 5.72
CA VAL A 43 15.40 -1.50 7.11
C VAL A 43 16.54 -1.48 8.12
N GLU A 44 17.53 -2.36 7.96
CA GLU A 44 18.67 -2.46 8.88
C GLU A 44 19.47 -1.17 8.93
N THR A 45 19.71 -0.56 7.77
CA THR A 45 20.42 0.73 7.66
C THR A 45 19.70 1.82 8.47
N CYS A 46 18.38 1.93 8.34
CA CYS A 46 17.58 2.90 9.10
C CYS A 46 17.63 2.64 10.61
N ASN A 47 17.58 1.38 11.04
CA ASN A 47 17.57 0.99 12.45
C ASN A 47 18.86 1.35 13.19
N THR A 48 20.00 1.45 12.49
CA THR A 48 21.27 1.84 13.13
C THR A 48 21.18 3.18 13.89
N CYS A 49 20.31 4.09 13.44
CA CYS A 49 20.10 5.40 14.05
C CYS A 49 18.64 5.66 14.49
N HIS A 50 17.63 5.10 13.80
CA HIS A 50 16.20 5.36 14.07
C HIS A 50 15.52 4.28 14.91
N THR A 51 16.18 3.85 16.00
CA THR A 51 15.71 2.76 16.88
C THR A 51 14.33 3.02 17.50
N GLN A 52 14.00 4.28 17.81
CA GLN A 52 12.71 4.67 18.39
C GLN A 52 11.54 4.41 17.43
N ALA A 53 11.71 4.64 16.14
CA ALA A 53 10.70 4.37 15.12
C ALA A 53 10.71 2.89 14.73
N TYR A 54 11.90 2.28 14.66
CA TYR A 54 12.07 0.87 14.33
C TYR A 54 11.40 -0.05 15.35
N THR A 55 11.55 0.20 16.65
CA THR A 55 11.05 -0.69 17.71
C THR A 55 9.54 -0.99 17.57
N PRO A 56 8.63 0.01 17.53
CA PRO A 56 7.21 -0.25 17.32
C PRO A 56 6.92 -0.79 15.91
N TRP A 57 7.63 -0.34 14.88
CA TRP A 57 7.47 -0.84 13.50
C TRP A 57 7.80 -2.33 13.37
N SER A 58 8.86 -2.80 13.99
CA SER A 58 9.31 -4.19 13.94
C SER A 58 8.26 -5.17 14.51
N ALA A 59 7.44 -4.71 15.45
CA ALA A 59 6.34 -5.47 16.04
C ALA A 59 5.00 -5.28 15.30
N SER A 60 4.97 -4.46 14.25
CA SER A 60 3.76 -4.07 13.56
C SER A 60 3.39 -5.02 12.41
N LYS A 61 2.13 -4.94 11.97
CA LYS A 61 1.65 -5.66 10.78
C LYS A 61 2.31 -5.17 9.48
N HIS A 62 2.80 -3.93 9.44
CA HIS A 62 3.57 -3.43 8.30
C HIS A 62 4.90 -4.18 8.13
N ASN A 63 5.62 -4.48 9.22
CA ASN A 63 6.82 -5.32 9.13
C ASN A 63 6.46 -6.75 8.72
N SER A 64 5.41 -7.35 9.31
CA SER A 64 4.95 -8.69 8.92
C SER A 64 4.52 -8.79 7.45
N GLY A 65 4.03 -7.69 6.87
CA GLY A 65 3.66 -7.57 5.46
C GLY A 65 4.79 -7.17 4.52
N ASN A 66 6.05 -7.17 4.97
CA ASN A 66 7.22 -6.74 4.20
C ASN A 66 7.14 -5.29 3.68
N VAL A 67 6.54 -4.37 4.46
CA VAL A 67 6.51 -2.93 4.14
C VAL A 67 7.72 -2.23 4.77
N SER A 68 8.75 -1.95 3.96
CA SER A 68 10.00 -1.32 4.44
C SER A 68 9.83 0.17 4.70
N CYS A 69 10.81 0.79 5.37
CA CYS A 69 10.82 2.22 5.65
C CYS A 69 10.65 3.05 4.37
N LEU A 70 11.30 2.65 3.28
CA LEU A 70 11.34 3.35 2.01
C LEU A 70 10.03 3.25 1.19
N VAL A 71 9.08 2.43 1.62
CA VAL A 71 7.73 2.40 1.03
C VAL A 71 7.03 3.72 1.32
N CYS A 72 7.05 4.16 2.58
CA CYS A 72 6.39 5.38 3.03
C CYS A 72 7.33 6.59 3.03
N HIS A 73 8.61 6.38 3.34
CA HIS A 73 9.61 7.43 3.41
C HIS A 73 10.35 7.59 2.09
N LYS A 74 10.21 8.75 1.46
CA LYS A 74 10.95 9.12 0.25
C LYS A 74 11.96 10.21 0.58
N LEU A 75 13.17 10.09 0.03
CA LEU A 75 14.17 11.14 0.18
C LEU A 75 13.60 12.43 -0.43
N ALA A 76 13.65 13.54 0.31
CA ALA A 76 13.17 14.82 -0.17
C ALA A 76 13.85 15.18 -1.51
N GLN A 77 13.19 15.98 -2.34
CA GLN A 77 13.78 16.42 -3.61
C GLN A 77 14.98 17.35 -3.35
N GLY A 78 16.09 17.11 -4.03
CA GLY A 78 17.31 17.92 -3.93
C GLY A 78 18.57 17.14 -4.33
N GLU A 79 19.69 17.85 -4.44
CA GLU A 79 21.01 17.24 -4.59
C GLU A 79 21.57 16.92 -3.20
N GLY A 80 21.85 15.64 -2.93
CA GLY A 80 22.45 15.21 -1.68
C GLY A 80 22.03 13.81 -1.26
N ALA A 81 22.52 13.39 -0.09
CA ALA A 81 22.18 12.11 0.53
C ALA A 81 21.68 12.33 1.97
N HIS A 82 20.99 11.34 2.52
CA HIS A 82 20.71 11.31 3.94
C HIS A 82 22.04 11.19 4.73
N PRO A 83 22.26 11.97 5.80
CA PRO A 83 21.29 12.73 6.59
C PRO A 83 21.09 14.20 6.18
N ASP A 84 21.86 14.72 5.23
CA ASP A 84 21.76 16.11 4.79
C ASP A 84 20.40 16.38 4.13
N LEU A 85 19.95 15.43 3.32
CA LEU A 85 18.60 15.39 2.76
C LEU A 85 17.70 14.51 3.63
N LYS A 86 16.56 15.06 4.05
CA LYS A 86 15.63 14.35 4.95
C LYS A 86 14.71 13.43 4.16
N TYR A 87 14.35 12.32 4.78
CA TYR A 87 13.22 11.53 4.31
C TYR A 87 11.92 12.23 4.72
N THR A 88 10.96 12.23 3.80
CA THR A 88 9.62 12.80 3.97
C THR A 88 8.59 11.73 3.65
N VAL A 89 7.35 11.97 4.08
CA VAL A 89 6.21 11.15 3.69
C VAL A 89 5.37 12.00 2.76
N GLU A 90 5.00 11.42 1.63
CA GLU A 90 4.13 12.06 0.66
C GLU A 90 2.67 12.07 1.15
N THR A 91 1.72 12.48 0.32
CA THR A 91 0.31 12.53 0.73
C THR A 91 -0.25 11.15 1.07
N GLU A 92 -1.36 11.10 1.82
CA GLU A 92 -1.97 9.82 2.21
C GLU A 92 -2.48 9.03 1.01
N GLU A 93 -2.85 9.71 -0.07
CA GLU A 93 -3.35 9.10 -1.30
C GLU A 93 -2.25 8.30 -2.01
N VAL A 94 -1.01 8.78 -1.96
CA VAL A 94 0.14 8.09 -2.58
C VAL A 94 0.91 7.18 -1.62
N THR A 95 0.74 7.37 -0.31
CA THR A 95 1.44 6.57 0.70
C THR A 95 0.57 5.45 1.27
N CYS A 96 -0.65 5.77 1.67
CA CYS A 96 -1.52 4.88 2.45
C CYS A 96 -2.58 4.23 1.55
N ALA A 97 -3.25 5.02 0.72
CA ALA A 97 -4.40 4.57 -0.07
C ALA A 97 -4.00 3.53 -1.14
N VAL A 98 -2.74 3.53 -1.58
CA VAL A 98 -2.20 2.51 -2.51
C VAL A 98 -2.46 1.08 -2.01
N CYS A 99 -2.49 0.89 -0.69
CA CYS A 99 -2.86 -0.38 -0.08
C CYS A 99 -4.23 -0.29 0.61
N HIS A 100 -4.48 0.73 1.43
CA HIS A 100 -5.64 0.73 2.34
C HIS A 100 -6.99 1.15 1.72
N THR A 101 -7.08 1.41 0.41
CA THR A 101 -8.36 1.77 -0.22
C THR A 101 -9.37 0.60 -0.17
N ASP A 102 -8.92 -0.62 -0.45
CA ASP A 102 -9.79 -1.80 -0.60
C ASP A 102 -9.43 -2.99 0.33
N VAL A 103 -8.33 -2.90 1.08
CA VAL A 103 -7.69 -4.04 1.78
C VAL A 103 -8.57 -4.70 2.88
N VAL A 104 -9.70 -4.11 3.25
CA VAL A 104 -10.63 -4.68 4.25
C VAL A 104 -12.05 -4.94 3.71
N GLY A 105 -12.25 -4.90 2.40
CA GLY A 105 -13.59 -5.08 1.81
C GLY A 105 -14.56 -3.93 2.07
N ALA A 106 -14.03 -2.79 2.54
CA ALA A 106 -14.76 -1.56 2.77
C ALA A 106 -13.90 -0.38 2.26
N ASP A 107 -14.55 0.60 1.64
CA ASP A 107 -13.91 1.85 1.17
C ASP A 107 -13.56 2.74 2.38
N ILE A 108 -12.44 2.43 3.05
CA ILE A 108 -12.01 3.13 4.27
C ILE A 108 -11.65 4.58 3.94
N ALA A 109 -10.93 4.80 2.84
CA ALA A 109 -10.55 6.14 2.40
C ALA A 109 -11.81 6.99 2.12
N GLY A 110 -12.80 6.43 1.42
CA GLY A 110 -14.08 7.09 1.20
C GLY A 110 -14.87 7.33 2.48
N GLN A 111 -14.88 6.40 3.43
CA GLN A 111 -15.53 6.61 4.73
C GLN A 111 -14.92 7.79 5.50
N VAL A 112 -13.59 7.89 5.54
CA VAL A 112 -12.90 9.04 6.15
C VAL A 112 -13.27 10.32 5.40
N ALA A 113 -13.18 10.33 4.08
CA ALA A 113 -13.48 11.49 3.25
C ALA A 113 -14.92 12.01 3.42
N LEU A 114 -15.89 11.10 3.58
CA LEU A 114 -17.30 11.44 3.82
C LEU A 114 -17.59 11.87 5.26
N SER A 115 -16.72 11.53 6.20
CA SER A 115 -16.88 11.88 7.62
C SER A 115 -16.73 13.37 7.87
N GLN A 116 -17.22 13.86 9.02
CA GLN A 116 -16.95 15.24 9.45
C GLN A 116 -15.46 15.50 9.67
N HIS A 117 -14.69 14.47 10.06
CA HIS A 117 -13.25 14.56 10.24
C HIS A 117 -12.52 14.77 8.91
N GLY A 118 -12.90 14.04 7.85
CA GLY A 118 -12.36 14.24 6.51
C GLY A 118 -12.74 15.60 5.92
N GLN A 119 -13.97 16.08 6.19
CA GLN A 119 -14.43 17.39 5.73
C GLN A 119 -13.63 18.57 6.31
N ILE A 120 -13.05 18.41 7.51
CA ILE A 120 -12.15 19.41 8.12
C ILE A 120 -10.66 19.13 7.82
N GLY A 121 -10.38 18.17 6.94
CA GLY A 121 -9.03 17.87 6.46
C GLY A 121 -8.21 16.97 7.39
N LEU A 122 -8.83 16.22 8.31
CA LEU A 122 -8.10 15.17 9.03
C LEU A 122 -7.75 14.02 8.09
N LYS A 123 -6.57 13.46 8.32
CA LYS A 123 -5.90 12.46 7.49
C LYS A 123 -5.71 11.15 8.26
N CYS A 124 -5.34 10.06 7.62
CA CYS A 124 -5.14 8.76 8.28
C CYS A 124 -4.20 8.89 9.50
N ILE A 125 -3.09 9.60 9.32
CA ILE A 125 -2.08 9.82 10.36
C ILE A 125 -2.50 10.84 11.43
N SER A 126 -3.63 11.53 11.28
CA SER A 126 -4.20 12.35 12.35
C SER A 126 -4.66 11.48 13.52
N CYS A 127 -5.11 10.26 13.22
CA CYS A 127 -5.57 9.30 14.21
C CYS A 127 -4.65 8.10 14.36
N HIS A 128 -3.98 7.63 13.31
CA HIS A 128 -3.11 6.45 13.35
C HIS A 128 -1.63 6.80 13.49
N GLU A 129 -0.89 5.93 14.16
CA GLU A 129 0.57 5.91 14.21
C GLU A 129 1.10 4.81 13.26
N PRO A 130 1.68 5.15 12.11
CA PRO A 130 2.09 4.17 11.10
C PRO A 130 3.13 3.15 11.57
N HIS A 131 3.97 3.51 12.54
CA HIS A 131 4.97 2.58 13.06
C HIS A 131 4.35 1.55 13.99
N SER A 132 3.49 1.94 14.93
CA SER A 132 2.84 0.97 15.83
C SER A 132 1.59 0.33 15.23
N GLN A 133 1.07 0.88 14.13
CA GLN A 133 -0.22 0.53 13.50
C GLN A 133 -1.45 0.75 14.39
N GLY A 134 -1.26 1.28 15.60
CA GLY A 134 -2.35 1.64 16.50
C GLY A 134 -2.86 3.06 16.26
N PRO A 135 -4.01 3.42 16.85
CA PRO A 135 -4.36 4.81 17.00
C PRO A 135 -3.30 5.52 17.85
N LYS A 136 -3.20 6.84 17.71
CA LYS A 136 -2.40 7.75 18.56
C LYS A 136 -2.97 7.89 19.98
N LEU A 137 -3.63 6.84 20.45
CA LEU A 137 -4.24 6.73 21.76
C LEU A 137 -3.43 5.72 22.56
N ALA A 138 -2.93 6.13 23.72
CA ALA A 138 -2.53 5.15 24.73
C ALA A 138 -3.77 4.33 25.15
N THR A 139 -3.56 3.10 25.61
CA THR A 139 -4.65 2.27 26.13
C THR A 139 -5.45 3.02 27.20
N GLY A 140 -6.77 3.15 26.99
CA GLY A 140 -7.67 3.89 27.89
C GLY A 140 -7.58 5.43 27.80
N SER A 141 -6.76 5.98 26.90
CA SER A 141 -6.67 7.42 26.67
C SER A 141 -7.73 7.90 25.68
N THR A 142 -8.27 9.08 25.92
CA THR A 142 -9.17 9.81 25.01
C THR A 142 -8.53 11.07 24.45
N ILE A 143 -7.23 11.28 24.69
CA ILE A 143 -6.53 12.57 24.46
C ILE A 143 -6.60 13.03 23.00
N VAL A 144 -6.50 12.12 22.02
CA VAL A 144 -6.62 12.51 20.59
C VAL A 144 -7.97 13.12 20.30
N CYS A 145 -9.04 12.60 20.91
CA CYS A 145 -10.38 13.12 20.74
C CYS A 145 -10.57 14.43 21.51
N ASP A 146 -10.08 14.50 22.75
CA ASP A 146 -10.23 15.65 23.64
C ASP A 146 -9.55 16.92 23.11
N ASN A 147 -8.46 16.79 22.34
CA ASN A 147 -7.81 17.94 21.71
C ASN A 147 -8.78 18.82 20.89
N CYS A 148 -9.85 18.24 20.34
CA CYS A 148 -10.88 18.95 19.57
C CYS A 148 -12.28 18.89 20.20
N HIS A 149 -12.66 17.79 20.86
CA HIS A 149 -14.00 17.54 21.39
C HIS A 149 -14.18 17.91 22.88
N ARG A 150 -13.48 18.94 23.37
CA ARG A 150 -13.47 19.35 24.79
C ARG A 150 -14.87 19.49 25.42
N LYS A 151 -15.81 20.11 24.70
CA LYS A 151 -17.17 20.33 25.21
C LYS A 151 -17.92 19.02 25.42
N GLN A 152 -17.76 18.05 24.52
CA GLN A 152 -18.36 16.72 24.64
C GLN A 152 -17.72 15.96 25.81
N MET A 153 -16.41 16.12 26.02
CA MET A 153 -15.66 15.45 27.08
C MET A 153 -16.16 15.77 28.49
N GLU A 154 -16.59 17.00 28.76
CA GLU A 154 -17.14 17.37 30.08
C GLU A 154 -18.29 16.48 30.55
N THR A 155 -19.09 15.99 29.60
CA THR A 155 -20.25 15.12 29.88
C THR A 155 -19.91 13.65 29.69
N THR A 156 -19.17 13.29 28.64
CA THR A 156 -18.85 11.90 28.30
C THR A 156 -17.91 11.27 29.33
N LEU A 157 -16.91 12.00 29.84
CA LEU A 157 -15.99 11.48 30.86
C LEU A 157 -16.67 11.14 32.19
N LYS A 158 -17.84 11.75 32.46
CA LYS A 158 -18.67 11.47 33.63
C LYS A 158 -19.75 10.42 33.37
N SER A 159 -19.77 9.85 32.16
CA SER A 159 -20.79 8.87 31.78
C SER A 159 -20.53 7.51 32.40
N THR A 160 -21.60 6.73 32.52
CA THR A 160 -21.54 5.33 32.96
C THR A 160 -20.74 4.45 32.01
N HIS A 161 -20.67 4.80 30.73
CA HIS A 161 -19.90 4.06 29.72
C HIS A 161 -18.39 4.19 29.97
N VAL A 162 -17.91 5.41 30.26
CA VAL A 162 -16.49 5.62 30.61
C VAL A 162 -16.17 4.97 31.95
N ALA A 163 -17.06 5.08 32.94
CA ALA A 163 -16.90 4.38 34.22
C ALA A 163 -16.85 2.85 34.07
N ALA A 164 -17.52 2.31 33.06
CA ALA A 164 -17.48 0.89 32.70
C ALA A 164 -16.23 0.48 31.90
N GLY A 165 -15.34 1.43 31.56
CA GLY A 165 -14.11 1.21 30.83
C GLY A 165 -14.20 1.38 29.31
N LEU A 166 -15.31 1.91 28.78
CA LEU A 166 -15.47 2.18 27.36
C LEU A 166 -14.79 3.49 26.95
N SER A 167 -14.23 3.48 25.74
CA SER A 167 -13.61 4.61 25.06
C SER A 167 -14.48 5.10 23.89
N CYS A 168 -14.09 6.22 23.28
CA CYS A 168 -14.81 6.83 22.16
C CYS A 168 -15.02 5.85 20.99
N VAL A 169 -13.99 5.07 20.66
CA VAL A 169 -14.00 4.19 19.47
C VAL A 169 -14.96 3.01 19.63
N ASN A 170 -15.26 2.59 20.87
CA ASN A 170 -16.22 1.51 21.12
C ASN A 170 -17.60 1.84 20.55
N CYS A 171 -18.01 3.11 20.57
CA CYS A 171 -19.28 3.56 20.01
C CYS A 171 -19.13 4.18 18.62
N HIS A 172 -18.10 5.01 18.41
CA HIS A 172 -17.96 5.74 17.15
C HIS A 172 -17.47 4.87 15.99
N MET A 173 -16.69 3.82 16.26
CA MET A 173 -16.26 2.87 15.24
C MET A 173 -17.07 1.58 15.31
N GLY A 174 -17.50 1.18 16.51
CA GLY A 174 -18.37 0.03 16.72
C GLY A 174 -17.71 -1.30 16.28
N PRO A 175 -18.49 -2.39 16.21
CA PRO A 175 -17.96 -3.70 15.80
C PRO A 175 -17.45 -3.72 14.35
N GLU A 176 -18.01 -2.87 13.49
CA GLU A 176 -17.68 -2.81 12.06
C GLU A 176 -16.45 -1.93 11.75
N ASN A 177 -15.80 -1.35 12.76
CA ASN A 177 -14.66 -0.44 12.57
C ASN A 177 -14.95 0.71 11.59
N SER A 178 -16.14 1.30 11.64
CA SER A 178 -16.51 2.37 10.70
C SER A 178 -15.61 3.59 10.87
N HIS A 179 -15.06 4.07 9.76
CA HIS A 179 -14.24 5.29 9.70
C HIS A 179 -15.06 6.55 9.42
N THR A 180 -16.40 6.43 9.38
CA THR A 180 -17.29 7.60 9.37
C THR A 180 -17.39 8.26 10.75
N LEU A 181 -17.02 7.52 11.80
CA LEU A 181 -17.12 7.89 13.22
C LEU A 181 -18.55 8.28 13.64
N LYS A 182 -19.56 7.81 12.89
CA LYS A 182 -20.97 7.99 13.23
C LYS A 182 -21.44 6.79 14.05
N VAL A 183 -22.08 7.08 15.18
CA VAL A 183 -22.70 6.04 16.02
C VAL A 183 -24.02 5.64 15.37
N ALA A 184 -24.16 4.35 15.06
CA ALA A 184 -25.40 3.77 14.59
C ALA A 184 -26.18 3.18 15.77
N GLY A 185 -27.51 3.03 15.66
CA GLY A 185 -28.32 2.47 16.75
C GLY A 185 -27.95 1.03 17.09
N GLU A 186 -27.49 0.30 16.07
CA GLU A 186 -26.99 -1.08 16.11
C GLU A 186 -25.77 -1.20 17.02
N THR A 187 -24.94 -0.15 17.12
CA THR A 187 -23.77 -0.16 18.01
C THR A 187 -24.19 -0.32 19.48
N CYS A 188 -25.30 0.33 19.87
CA CYS A 188 -25.85 0.21 21.21
C CYS A 188 -26.39 -1.19 21.48
N ALA A 189 -27.04 -1.79 20.48
CA ALA A 189 -27.60 -3.14 20.55
C ALA A 189 -26.53 -4.22 20.73
N GLY A 190 -25.26 -3.92 20.46
CA GLY A 190 -24.14 -4.83 20.74
C GLY A 190 -23.96 -5.15 22.23
N CYS A 191 -24.42 -4.27 23.13
CA CYS A 191 -24.30 -4.46 24.58
C CYS A 191 -25.63 -4.29 25.33
N HIS A 192 -26.62 -3.61 24.76
CA HIS A 192 -27.89 -3.30 25.40
C HIS A 192 -29.07 -4.00 24.71
N ASP A 193 -29.71 -4.93 25.41
CA ASP A 193 -30.94 -5.59 24.95
C ASP A 193 -32.14 -4.63 24.83
N ASP A 194 -32.16 -3.56 25.62
CA ASP A 194 -33.17 -2.50 25.58
C ASP A 194 -32.58 -1.14 25.95
N ILE A 195 -32.25 -0.33 24.94
CA ILE A 195 -31.66 0.99 25.10
C ILE A 195 -32.61 2.00 25.77
N HIS A 196 -33.93 1.76 25.78
CA HIS A 196 -34.91 2.65 26.42
C HIS A 196 -34.99 2.43 27.94
N LYS A 197 -34.43 1.34 28.47
CA LYS A 197 -34.38 1.06 29.91
C LYS A 197 -33.07 1.45 30.59
N ALA A 198 -32.04 1.84 29.82
CA ALA A 198 -30.70 2.11 30.34
C ALA A 198 -30.66 3.20 31.43
N ASN A 199 -31.54 4.21 31.37
CA ASN A 199 -31.61 5.28 32.38
C ASN A 199 -32.13 4.80 33.76
N ARG A 200 -32.56 3.54 33.89
CA ARG A 200 -32.99 2.95 35.18
C ARG A 200 -31.80 2.58 36.07
N ILE A 201 -30.62 2.35 35.51
CA ILE A 201 -29.42 1.92 36.25
C ILE A 201 -28.90 3.03 37.17
N LEU A 202 -28.84 4.27 36.66
CA LEU A 202 -28.44 5.46 37.42
C LEU A 202 -29.41 5.79 38.56
N ASN A 203 -30.72 5.70 38.28
CA ASN A 203 -31.77 6.02 39.26
C ASN A 203 -31.93 4.94 40.35
N ALA A 204 -31.47 3.72 40.11
CA ALA A 204 -31.54 2.61 41.05
C ALA A 204 -30.33 2.52 42.01
N GLY A 205 -29.35 3.42 41.89
CA GLY A 205 -28.17 3.44 42.77
C GLY A 205 -27.27 2.22 42.65
N MET A 206 -27.30 1.51 41.50
CA MET A 206 -26.49 0.32 41.28
C MET A 206 -25.02 0.68 41.02
N GLU A 207 -24.10 -0.05 41.65
CA GLU A 207 -22.66 0.12 41.40
C GLU A 207 -22.29 -0.27 39.97
N ILE A 208 -21.61 0.64 39.27
CA ILE A 208 -21.07 0.38 37.93
C ILE A 208 -19.73 -0.33 38.12
N ARG A 209 -19.67 -1.59 37.70
CA ARG A 209 -18.43 -2.37 37.68
C ARG A 209 -17.74 -2.18 36.34
N LEU A 210 -16.41 -2.19 36.36
CA LEU A 210 -15.61 -2.25 35.14
C LEU A 210 -16.05 -3.48 34.33
N MET A 211 -16.28 -3.31 33.04
CA MET A 211 -16.49 -4.47 32.17
C MET A 211 -15.22 -5.32 32.18
N ALA A 212 -15.35 -6.64 32.36
CA ALA A 212 -14.20 -7.55 32.44
C ALA A 212 -13.37 -7.53 31.14
N THR A 213 -14.04 -7.33 30.01
CA THR A 213 -13.43 -7.10 28.69
C THR A 213 -14.23 -5.98 28.02
N PRO A 214 -13.90 -4.70 28.25
CA PRO A 214 -14.42 -3.65 27.39
C PRO A 214 -13.73 -3.91 26.05
N ALA A 215 -14.42 -4.53 25.11
CA ALA A 215 -13.86 -4.86 23.81
C ALA A 215 -13.56 -3.55 23.06
N ALA A 216 -12.43 -2.91 23.39
CA ALA A 216 -11.75 -2.03 22.46
C ALA A 216 -11.39 -2.94 21.28
N VAL A 217 -11.86 -2.57 20.10
CA VAL A 217 -11.50 -3.25 18.86
C VAL A 217 -10.02 -2.97 18.57
N PHE A 218 -9.15 -3.62 19.35
CA PHE A 218 -7.72 -3.81 19.13
C PHE A 218 -7.35 -5.18 19.70
N GLU A 219 -8.21 -6.16 19.46
CA GLU A 219 -7.80 -7.54 19.60
C GLU A 219 -6.72 -7.76 18.55
N LYS A 220 -5.52 -8.14 19.02
CA LYS A 220 -4.34 -8.42 18.20
C LYS A 220 -4.75 -9.39 17.10
N ALA A 221 -5.00 -8.86 15.91
CA ALA A 221 -5.49 -9.65 14.78
C ALA A 221 -4.54 -10.82 14.56
N GLY A 222 -5.13 -12.01 14.44
CA GLY A 222 -4.47 -13.30 14.43
C GLY A 222 -3.23 -13.36 13.53
N GLU A 223 -2.30 -14.19 13.96
CA GLU A 223 -1.15 -14.61 13.18
C GLU A 223 -1.65 -15.42 11.98
N SER A 224 -1.70 -14.80 10.80
CA SER A 224 -1.92 -15.53 9.56
C SER A 224 -0.62 -16.26 9.21
N THR A 225 -0.60 -17.56 9.46
CA THR A 225 0.48 -18.46 9.03
C THR A 225 0.27 -18.83 7.56
N GLU A 226 0.48 -17.87 6.65
CA GLU A 226 0.66 -18.21 5.24
C GLU A 226 2.15 -18.07 4.88
N PRO A 227 2.75 -19.10 4.26
CA PRO A 227 4.14 -19.01 3.83
C PRO A 227 4.28 -17.94 2.74
N VAL A 228 5.18 -17.00 2.99
CA VAL A 228 5.57 -15.93 2.05
C VAL A 228 6.06 -16.57 0.75
N ALA A 229 5.33 -16.37 -0.33
CA ALA A 229 5.77 -16.74 -1.67
C ALA A 229 6.96 -15.86 -2.09
N GLU A 230 7.98 -16.47 -2.68
CA GLU A 230 9.16 -15.76 -3.18
C GLU A 230 8.77 -14.66 -4.19
N PRO A 231 9.41 -13.47 -4.12
CA PRO A 231 9.15 -12.41 -5.07
C PRO A 231 9.62 -12.85 -6.46
N LYS A 232 8.68 -12.97 -7.40
CA LYS A 232 9.01 -13.14 -8.82
C LYS A 232 9.74 -11.89 -9.28
N GLN A 233 11.02 -12.04 -9.63
CA GLN A 233 11.85 -10.97 -10.20
C GLN A 233 11.09 -10.28 -11.34
N GLY A 234 10.87 -8.97 -11.18
CA GLY A 234 10.29 -8.11 -12.20
C GLY A 234 11.22 -8.01 -13.40
N GLY A 235 10.88 -8.72 -14.46
CA GLY A 235 11.53 -8.66 -15.76
C GLY A 235 10.59 -9.28 -16.79
N ILE A 236 10.63 -8.79 -18.03
CA ILE A 236 9.92 -9.44 -19.13
C ILE A 236 10.64 -10.78 -19.39
N GLN A 237 10.17 -11.86 -18.79
CA GLN A 237 10.65 -13.21 -19.10
C GLN A 237 10.15 -13.59 -20.49
N LEU A 238 10.92 -13.22 -21.51
CA LEU A 238 10.68 -13.72 -22.86
C LEU A 238 11.03 -15.21 -22.86
N PRO A 239 10.08 -16.10 -23.20
CA PRO A 239 10.34 -17.52 -23.20
C PRO A 239 11.41 -17.88 -24.23
N SER A 240 12.27 -18.86 -23.93
CA SER A 240 13.47 -19.18 -24.72
C SER A 240 13.20 -19.48 -26.20
N TRP A 241 11.96 -19.85 -26.56
CA TRP A 241 11.55 -20.07 -27.95
C TRP A 241 11.50 -18.79 -28.79
N THR A 242 11.45 -17.60 -28.17
CA THR A 242 11.47 -16.31 -28.88
C THR A 242 12.74 -16.13 -29.69
N LEU A 243 13.89 -16.57 -29.17
CA LEU A 243 15.17 -16.56 -29.89
C LEU A 243 15.16 -17.53 -31.09
N ILE A 244 14.46 -18.66 -30.97
CA ILE A 244 14.32 -19.65 -32.05
C ILE A 244 13.47 -19.06 -33.17
N VAL A 245 12.37 -18.37 -32.84
CA VAL A 245 11.50 -17.72 -33.84
C VAL A 245 12.24 -16.60 -34.55
N VAL A 246 12.96 -15.74 -33.82
CA VAL A 246 13.79 -14.69 -34.41
C VAL A 246 14.87 -15.31 -35.32
N GLY A 247 15.53 -16.39 -34.88
CA GLY A 247 16.51 -17.12 -35.68
C GLY A 247 15.94 -17.74 -36.95
N LEU A 248 14.73 -18.30 -36.89
CA LEU A 248 14.03 -18.88 -38.04
C LEU A 248 13.59 -17.81 -39.05
N PHE A 249 13.12 -16.65 -38.58
CA PHE A 249 12.80 -15.52 -39.46
C PHE A 249 14.04 -14.99 -40.17
N ILE A 250 15.13 -14.76 -39.44
CA ILE A 250 16.39 -14.27 -40.01
C ILE A 250 16.98 -15.31 -40.97
N GLY A 251 17.00 -16.59 -40.60
CA GLY A 251 17.52 -17.69 -41.42
C GLY A 251 16.68 -17.97 -42.67
N GLY A 252 15.35 -17.97 -42.55
CA GLY A 252 14.44 -18.20 -43.68
C GLY A 252 14.49 -17.08 -44.70
N ILE A 253 14.51 -15.82 -44.24
CA ILE A 253 14.63 -14.64 -45.11
C ILE A 253 16.02 -14.58 -45.73
N GLY A 254 17.09 -14.89 -44.98
CA GLY A 254 18.45 -14.93 -45.49
C GLY A 254 18.64 -16.00 -46.58
N THR A 255 18.05 -17.19 -46.39
CA THR A 255 18.13 -18.27 -47.38
C THR A 255 17.34 -17.92 -48.66
N TRP A 256 16.17 -17.28 -48.52
CA TRP A 256 15.41 -16.78 -49.66
C TRP A 256 16.14 -15.65 -50.41
N ALA A 257 16.81 -14.75 -49.70
CA ALA A 257 17.57 -13.66 -50.32
C ALA A 257 18.82 -14.14 -51.08
N LEU A 258 19.47 -15.21 -50.61
CA LEU A 258 20.70 -15.75 -51.20
C LEU A 258 20.44 -16.72 -52.37
N ILE A 259 19.36 -17.52 -52.29
CA ILE A 259 19.14 -18.67 -53.18
C ILE A 259 17.74 -18.67 -53.81
N GLY A 260 16.82 -17.81 -53.32
CA GLY A 260 15.46 -17.72 -53.82
C GLY A 260 15.41 -17.24 -55.27
N ARG A 261 14.82 -18.05 -56.14
CA ARG A 261 14.48 -17.64 -57.50
C ARG A 261 13.16 -16.87 -57.47
N ASP A 262 13.11 -15.77 -58.22
CA ASP A 262 11.90 -14.97 -58.34
C ASP A 262 10.74 -15.83 -58.87
N PRO A 263 9.52 -15.73 -58.29
CA PRO A 263 8.37 -16.44 -58.81
C PRO A 263 8.15 -15.98 -60.25
N GLY A 264 8.19 -16.92 -61.19
CA GLY A 264 7.99 -16.65 -62.60
C GLY A 264 6.69 -15.87 -62.84
N PRO A 265 6.59 -15.13 -63.96
CA PRO A 265 5.43 -14.31 -64.23
C PRO A 265 4.15 -15.15 -64.19
N PRO A 266 3.03 -14.58 -63.70
CA PRO A 266 1.78 -15.33 -63.56
C PRO A 266 1.34 -15.89 -64.90
N VAL A 267 1.04 -17.19 -64.92
CA VAL A 267 0.51 -17.88 -66.10
C VAL A 267 -0.89 -17.32 -66.36
N LYS A 268 -1.12 -16.83 -67.59
CA LYS A 268 -2.41 -16.32 -68.05
C LYS A 268 -3.45 -17.43 -68.20
#